data_AF-A0A969I5R9-F1
#
_entry.id   AF-A0A969I5R9-F1
#
_cell.length_a   1.000
_cell.length_b   1.000
_cell.length_c   1.000
_cell.angle_alpha   90.00
_cell.angle_beta   90.00
_cell.angle_gamma   90.00
#
_symmetry.space_group_name_H-M   'P 1'
#
loop_
_entity.id
_entity.type
_entity.pdbx_description
1 polymer ?
#
loop_
_entity_poly.entity_id
_entity_poly.type
_entity_poly.pdbx_seq_one_letter_code
_entity_poly.pdbx_strand_id
1 'polypeptide(L)'
;MQHLRTPEEISPARAQRAAESARNIAANLKRLAAAGVLIASGTDAGNIGTPHASSYLDELLEMQQAGLSAWEVLRASTLNGARVLGKEREFGSITIGKRADLVLLDRDPRGTYATSHQCM
;
A
#
# COMPACT_ATOMS: atom_id res chain seq x y z
N MET A 1 -12.13 -21.77 13.98
CA MET A 1 -11.33 -21.60 12.75
C MET A 1 -12.28 -21.65 11.56
N GLN A 2 -12.51 -20.52 10.88
CA GLN A 2 -13.33 -20.52 9.66
C GLN A 2 -12.53 -21.12 8.52
N HIS A 3 -13.13 -22.07 7.81
CA HIS A 3 -12.56 -22.73 6.65
C HIS A 3 -12.40 -21.68 5.53
N LEU A 4 -11.16 -21.25 5.28
CA LEU A 4 -10.83 -20.43 4.11
C LEU A 4 -11.15 -21.26 2.87
N ARG A 5 -12.09 -20.77 2.07
CA ARG A 5 -12.51 -21.45 0.84
C ARG A 5 -11.35 -21.48 -0.15
N THR A 6 -11.14 -22.62 -0.79
CA THR A 6 -10.11 -22.76 -1.82
C THR A 6 -10.46 -21.92 -3.06
N PRO A 7 -9.49 -21.53 -3.90
CA PRO A 7 -9.77 -20.80 -5.15
C PRO A 7 -10.79 -21.51 -6.06
N GLU A 8 -10.87 -22.85 -5.98
CA GLU A 8 -11.82 -23.70 -6.71
C GLU A 8 -13.27 -23.60 -6.17
N GLU A 9 -13.44 -23.20 -4.90
CA GLU A 9 -14.75 -23.02 -4.25
C GLU A 9 -15.34 -21.60 -4.42
N ILE A 10 -14.57 -20.69 -5.03
CA ILE A 10 -15.05 -19.35 -5.37
C ILE A 10 -15.87 -19.46 -6.65
N SER A 11 -17.19 -19.27 -6.55
CA SER A 11 -18.07 -19.20 -7.72
C SER A 11 -17.47 -18.26 -8.79
N PRO A 12 -17.48 -18.62 -10.09
CA PRO A 12 -16.95 -17.79 -11.16
C PRO A 12 -17.47 -16.35 -11.13
N ALA A 13 -18.74 -16.16 -10.75
CA ALA A 13 -19.36 -14.84 -10.61
C ALA A 13 -18.75 -13.99 -9.47
N ARG A 14 -18.20 -14.62 -8.43
CA ARG A 14 -17.49 -13.90 -7.34
C ARG A 14 -16.07 -13.54 -7.77
N ALA A 15 -15.38 -14.45 -8.46
CA ALA A 15 -14.04 -14.17 -9.01
C ALA A 15 -14.09 -13.03 -10.04
N GLN A 16 -15.10 -13.04 -10.93
CA GLN A 16 -15.30 -11.98 -11.91
C GLN A 16 -15.57 -10.62 -11.25
N ARG A 17 -16.44 -10.58 -10.24
CA ARG A 17 -16.71 -9.35 -9.47
C ARG A 17 -15.48 -8.83 -8.74
N ALA A 18 -14.67 -9.72 -8.15
CA ALA A 18 -13.43 -9.32 -7.49
C ALA A 18 -12.44 -8.70 -8.49
N ALA A 19 -12.28 -9.32 -9.67
CA ALA A 19 -11.40 -8.79 -10.72
C ALA A 19 -11.89 -7.43 -11.25
N GLU A 20 -13.20 -7.26 -11.43
CA GLU A 20 -13.78 -5.97 -11.81
C GLU A 20 -13.58 -4.91 -10.73
N SER A 21 -13.80 -5.26 -9.47
CA SER A 21 -13.57 -4.38 -8.34
C SER A 21 -12.11 -3.93 -8.26
N ALA A 22 -11.15 -4.85 -8.39
CA ALA A 22 -9.73 -4.54 -8.39
C ALA A 22 -9.35 -3.54 -9.51
N ARG A 23 -9.88 -3.75 -10.73
CA ARG A 23 -9.68 -2.80 -11.84
C ARG A 23 -10.23 -1.41 -11.54
N ASN A 24 -11.43 -1.34 -10.97
CA ASN A 24 -12.07 -0.07 -10.61
C ASN A 24 -11.32 0.64 -9.48
N ILE A 25 -10.84 -0.09 -8.47
CA ILE A 25 -10.04 0.43 -7.38
C ILE A 25 -8.74 1.05 -7.92
N ALA A 26 -7.99 0.31 -8.74
CA ALA A 26 -6.76 0.80 -9.34
C ALA A 26 -6.99 2.06 -10.21
N ALA A 27 -8.03 2.05 -11.05
CA ALA A 27 -8.37 3.21 -11.88
C ALA A 27 -8.76 4.43 -11.04
N ASN A 28 -9.51 4.24 -9.95
CA ASN A 28 -9.91 5.32 -9.06
C ASN A 28 -8.73 5.88 -8.28
N LEU A 29 -7.83 5.02 -7.77
CA LEU A 29 -6.62 5.45 -7.09
C LEU A 29 -5.78 6.36 -8.01
N LYS A 30 -5.57 5.96 -9.26
CA LYS A 30 -4.86 6.78 -10.24
C LYS A 30 -5.53 8.13 -10.48
N ARG A 31 -6.86 8.15 -10.63
CA ARG A 31 -7.63 9.39 -10.84
C ARG A 31 -7.54 10.33 -9.66
N LEU A 32 -7.64 9.81 -8.43
CA LEU A 32 -7.53 10.61 -7.20
C LEU A 32 -6.12 11.18 -7.02
N ALA A 33 -5.09 10.36 -7.27
CA ALA A 33 -3.71 10.81 -7.26
C ALA A 33 -3.46 11.93 -8.29
N ALA A 34 -3.93 11.75 -9.52
CA ALA A 34 -3.84 12.77 -10.57
C ALA A 34 -4.61 14.06 -10.25
N ALA A 35 -5.68 13.97 -9.45
CA ALA A 35 -6.45 15.12 -8.97
C ALA A 35 -5.80 15.83 -7.77
N GLY A 36 -4.65 15.37 -7.27
CA GLY A 36 -3.95 15.96 -6.13
C GLY A 36 -4.56 15.62 -4.77
N VAL A 37 -5.40 14.59 -4.69
CA VAL A 37 -5.93 14.10 -3.41
C VAL A 37 -4.78 13.54 -2.57
N LEU A 38 -4.81 13.81 -1.27
CA LEU A 38 -3.82 13.28 -0.32
C LEU A 38 -4.03 11.77 -0.16
N ILE A 39 -3.12 10.97 -0.71
CA ILE A 39 -3.13 9.51 -0.63
C ILE A 39 -2.17 9.04 0.47
N ALA A 40 -2.64 8.20 1.38
CA ALA A 40 -1.81 7.44 2.33
C ALA A 40 -2.05 5.94 2.13
N SER A 41 -0.99 5.13 2.24
CA SER A 41 -1.07 3.67 2.11
C SER A 41 -1.74 3.04 3.35
N GLY A 42 -2.54 1.99 3.18
CA GLY A 42 -3.12 1.28 4.32
C GLY A 42 -3.71 -0.07 3.95
N THR A 43 -3.24 -1.13 4.62
CA THR A 43 -3.55 -2.53 4.25
C THR A 43 -4.83 -3.10 4.85
N ASP A 44 -5.44 -2.38 5.79
CA ASP A 44 -6.53 -2.92 6.62
C ASP A 44 -6.14 -4.23 7.33
N ALA A 45 -4.87 -4.33 7.75
CA ALA A 45 -4.36 -5.52 8.42
C ALA A 45 -5.05 -5.77 9.77
N GLY A 46 -5.36 -7.03 10.02
CA GLY A 46 -6.20 -7.49 11.14
C GLY A 46 -7.54 -8.08 10.66
N ASN A 47 -7.92 -7.81 9.41
CA ASN A 47 -9.00 -8.50 8.74
C ASN A 47 -8.59 -9.91 8.26
N ILE A 48 -9.60 -10.77 8.02
CA ILE A 48 -9.37 -12.11 7.51
C ILE A 48 -8.75 -12.03 6.11
N GLY A 49 -7.52 -12.52 5.98
CA GLY A 49 -6.77 -12.50 4.71
C GLY A 49 -5.80 -11.32 4.56
N THR A 50 -5.72 -10.39 5.53
CA THR A 50 -4.77 -9.26 5.52
C THR A 50 -3.82 -9.34 6.73
N PRO A 51 -2.74 -10.14 6.65
CA PRO A 51 -1.81 -10.33 7.76
C PRO A 51 -1.04 -9.04 8.10
N HIS A 52 -0.88 -8.76 9.40
CA HIS A 52 -0.04 -7.64 9.85
C HIS A 52 1.38 -7.73 9.28
N ALA A 53 1.96 -6.55 9.01
CA ALA A 53 3.28 -6.32 8.41
C ALA A 53 3.42 -6.86 6.97
N SER A 54 3.24 -8.16 6.75
CA SER A 54 3.49 -8.81 5.46
C SER A 54 2.59 -8.29 4.31
N SER A 55 1.34 -7.93 4.58
CA SER A 55 0.44 -7.36 3.55
C SER A 55 0.85 -5.96 3.09
N TYR A 56 1.76 -5.29 3.81
CA TYR A 56 2.15 -3.91 3.49
C TYR A 56 2.92 -3.81 2.18
N LEU A 57 3.77 -4.79 1.86
CA LEU A 57 4.49 -4.79 0.58
C LEU A 57 3.54 -4.98 -0.61
N ASP A 58 2.49 -5.79 -0.43
CA ASP A 58 1.48 -6.03 -1.47
C ASP A 58 0.69 -4.75 -1.76
N GLU A 59 0.30 -4.00 -0.72
CA GLU A 59 -0.32 -2.68 -0.86
C GLU A 59 0.57 -1.71 -1.68
N LEU A 60 1.88 -1.64 -1.38
CA LEU A 60 2.78 -0.76 -2.14
C LEU A 60 2.90 -1.17 -3.61
N LEU A 61 2.93 -2.49 -3.87
CA LEU A 61 2.96 -3.04 -5.22
C LEU A 61 1.64 -2.75 -5.97
N GLU A 62 0.49 -2.90 -5.32
CA GLU A 62 -0.82 -2.56 -5.89
C GLU A 62 -0.92 -1.07 -6.24
N MET A 63 -0.39 -0.20 -5.39
CA MET A 63 -0.30 1.24 -5.68
C MET A 63 0.57 1.54 -6.92
N GLN A 64 1.73 0.87 -7.06
CA GLN A 64 2.56 0.98 -8.26
C GLN A 64 1.84 0.46 -9.51
N GLN A 65 1.15 -0.69 -9.41
CA GLN A 65 0.38 -1.27 -10.51
C GLN A 65 -0.80 -0.39 -10.93
N ALA A 66 -1.40 0.34 -9.99
CA ALA A 66 -2.40 1.37 -10.28
C ALA A 66 -1.81 2.58 -11.03
N GLY A 67 -0.48 2.70 -11.10
CA GLY A 67 0.23 3.69 -11.90
C GLY A 67 0.80 4.86 -11.11
N LEU A 68 0.92 4.74 -9.78
CA LEU A 68 1.68 5.70 -8.98
C LEU A 68 3.18 5.48 -9.19
N SER A 69 3.93 6.56 -9.31
CA SER A 69 5.38 6.52 -9.30
C SER A 69 5.91 6.05 -7.94
N ALA A 70 7.12 5.50 -7.90
CA ALA A 70 7.73 5.07 -6.64
C ALA A 70 7.84 6.23 -5.61
N TRP A 71 8.05 7.46 -6.06
CA TRP A 71 8.04 8.63 -5.18
C TRP A 71 6.67 8.94 -4.60
N GLU A 72 5.59 8.74 -5.36
CA GLU A 72 4.22 8.89 -4.83
C GLU A 72 3.91 7.82 -3.79
N VAL A 73 4.31 6.57 -4.05
CA VAL A 73 4.16 5.48 -3.08
C VAL A 73 4.96 5.75 -1.81
N LEU A 74 6.24 6.14 -1.92
CA LEU A 74 7.06 6.51 -0.74
C LEU A 74 6.45 7.66 0.05
N ARG A 75 5.91 8.70 -0.61
CA ARG A 75 5.22 9.80 0.08
C ARG A 75 3.94 9.32 0.75
N ALA A 76 3.17 8.43 0.11
CA ALA A 76 1.97 7.84 0.69
C ALA A 76 2.28 7.06 1.98
N SER A 77 3.39 6.34 1.99
CA SER A 77 3.87 5.53 3.11
C SER A 77 4.60 6.30 4.22
N THR A 78 4.89 7.59 4.03
CA THR A 78 5.66 8.40 4.99
C THR A 78 4.95 9.71 5.31
N LEU A 79 5.24 10.76 4.54
CA LEU A 79 4.78 12.12 4.78
C LEU A 79 3.26 12.24 4.75
N ASN A 80 2.59 11.58 3.82
CA ASN A 80 1.14 11.69 3.70
C ASN A 80 0.42 10.97 4.83
N GLY A 81 0.90 9.80 5.27
CA GLY A 81 0.40 9.14 6.49
C GLY A 81 0.52 10.07 7.71
N ALA A 82 1.66 10.74 7.87
CA ALA A 82 1.83 11.72 8.94
C ALA A 82 0.85 12.90 8.83
N ARG A 83 0.59 13.41 7.62
CA ARG A 83 -0.39 14.48 7.37
C ARG A 83 -1.83 14.04 7.66
N VAL A 84 -2.22 12.83 7.24
CA VAL A 84 -3.55 12.26 7.52
C VAL A 84 -3.79 12.16 9.03
N LEU A 85 -2.74 11.84 9.81
CA LEU A 85 -2.81 11.77 11.27
C LEU A 85 -2.62 13.12 11.98
N GLY A 86 -2.38 14.23 11.25
CA GLY A 86 -2.09 15.54 11.83
C GLY A 86 -0.78 15.60 12.63
N LYS A 87 0.20 14.75 12.28
CA LYS A 87 1.48 14.60 12.97
C LYS A 87 2.69 14.84 12.05
N GLU A 88 2.51 15.55 10.95
CA GLU A 88 3.58 15.89 10.01
C GLU A 88 4.64 16.82 10.59
N ARG A 89 4.44 17.38 11.80
CA ARG A 89 5.49 18.09 12.56
C ARG A 89 6.41 17.15 13.33
N GLU A 90 6.00 15.91 13.56
CA GLU A 90 6.72 14.92 14.36
C GLU A 90 7.28 13.78 13.49
N PHE A 91 6.56 13.35 12.45
CA PHE A 91 6.88 12.18 11.61
C PHE A 91 6.95 12.49 10.11
N GLY A 92 7.29 11.46 9.33
CA GLY A 92 7.06 11.38 7.89
C GLY A 92 8.09 12.09 6.99
N SER A 93 9.09 12.77 7.55
CA SER A 93 10.23 13.28 6.77
C SER A 93 11.51 13.35 7.59
N ILE A 94 12.64 13.32 6.90
CA ILE A 94 13.96 13.52 7.50
C ILE A 94 14.20 15.03 7.59
N THR A 95 13.97 15.61 8.76
CA THR A 95 14.09 17.05 9.00
C THR A 95 14.47 17.29 10.46
N ILE A 96 15.29 18.32 10.71
CA ILE A 96 15.73 18.67 12.07
C ILE A 96 14.52 18.92 12.97
N GLY A 97 14.55 18.35 14.19
CA GLY A 97 13.50 18.48 15.19
C GLY A 97 12.38 17.43 15.12
N LYS A 98 12.36 16.59 14.08
CA LYS A 98 11.44 15.45 13.98
C LYS A 98 11.98 14.20 14.69
N ARG A 99 11.09 13.25 14.96
CA ARG A 99 11.48 11.94 15.50
C ARG A 99 12.31 11.14 14.49
N ALA A 100 13.31 10.41 14.99
CA ALA A 100 14.24 9.61 14.20
C ALA A 100 13.69 8.20 13.87
N ASP A 101 12.50 8.16 13.27
CA ASP A 101 11.86 6.91 12.82
C ASP A 101 12.30 6.64 11.37
N LEU A 102 13.29 5.76 11.20
CA LEU A 102 13.98 5.53 9.93
C LEU A 102 13.96 4.05 9.54
N VAL A 103 13.88 3.79 8.23
CA VAL A 103 14.10 2.47 7.63
C VAL A 103 15.34 2.55 6.74
N LEU A 104 16.30 1.68 6.99
CA LEU A 104 17.51 1.54 6.18
C LEU A 104 17.34 0.35 5.22
N LEU A 105 17.66 0.57 3.95
CA LEU A 105 17.54 -0.43 2.90
C LEU A 105 18.91 -0.64 2.24
N ASP A 106 19.19 -1.87 1.84
CA ASP A 106 20.38 -2.26 1.06
C ASP A 106 20.27 -1.87 -0.42
N ARG A 107 19.06 -1.54 -0.87
CA ARG A 107 18.69 -1.26 -2.26
C ARG A 107 17.90 0.03 -2.41
N ASP A 108 17.87 0.53 -3.64
CA ASP A 108 17.12 1.73 -4.00
C ASP A 108 15.61 1.49 -3.85
N PRO A 109 14.91 2.25 -2.98
CA PRO A 109 13.47 2.09 -2.76
C PRO A 109 12.59 2.52 -3.92
N ARG A 110 13.18 3.05 -5.01
CA ARG A 110 12.47 3.46 -6.23
C ARG A 110 12.22 2.30 -7.19
N GLY A 111 12.74 1.10 -6.89
CA GLY A 111 12.48 -0.11 -7.66
C GLY A 111 11.04 -0.61 -7.55
N THR A 112 10.76 -1.73 -8.22
CA THR A 112 9.49 -2.44 -8.06
C THR A 112 9.44 -3.11 -6.69
N TYR A 113 8.34 -2.92 -5.96
CA TYR A 113 8.12 -3.65 -4.72
C TYR A 113 7.77 -5.10 -5.05
N ALA A 114 8.66 -6.05 -4.74
CA ALA A 114 8.39 -7.46 -4.97
C ALA A 114 7.69 -8.08 -3.74
N THR A 115 6.82 -9.05 -3.98
CA THR A 115 6.20 -9.90 -2.95
C THR A 115 7.29 -10.51 -2.08
N SER A 116 7.28 -10.16 -0.79
CA SER A 116 7.87 -10.73 0.45
C SER A 116 9.16 -11.58 0.47
N HIS A 117 9.69 -12.09 -0.64
CA HIS A 117 10.84 -13.01 -0.69
C HIS A 117 12.15 -12.35 -1.14
N GLN A 118 12.14 -11.07 -1.50
CA GLN A 118 13.31 -10.42 -2.11
C GLN A 118 13.88 -9.22 -1.34
N CYS A 119 13.33 -8.85 -0.17
CA CYS A 119 13.84 -7.76 0.67
C CYS A 119 14.67 -8.22 1.89
N MET A 120 15.15 -9.47 1.90
CA MET A 120 16.32 -9.88 2.69
C MET A 120 17.53 -10.00 1.76
#